data_AF-A0A183GKF4-F1
#
_entry.id   AF-A0A183GKF4-F1
#
_cell.length_a   1.000
_cell.length_b   1.000
_cell.length_c   1.000
_cell.angle_alpha   90.00
_cell.angle_beta   90.00
_cell.angle_gamma   90.00
#
_symmetry.space_group_name_H-M   'P 1'
#
loop_
_entity.id
_entity.type
_entity.pdbx_description
1 polymer ?
#
loop_
_entity_poly.entity_id
_entity_poly.type
_entity_poly.pdbx_seq_one_letter_code
_entity_poly.pdbx_strand_id
1 'polypeptide(L)'
;MSVRECQVEPIDSKYEWEREPLPIIREGCQADLVGLVCPPKQSEFGVKVTVESFRYQSTPHVQYSCLVRICPFAPCPTTSCPPVDGCPRDKRVARGLSLEEIRRALEADPKLASQIGIPPHMLANRPGHNVEHQLLALGGDHTVKRRLVVVNSEDQLRYYVRTGDIP
;
A
#
# COMPACT_ATOMS: atom_id res chain seq x y z
N MET A 1 -1.22 4.00 -10.06
CA MET A 1 -2.04 2.95 -9.40
C MET A 1 -2.89 3.58 -8.30
N SER A 2 -4.02 2.98 -7.95
CA SER A 2 -4.91 3.44 -6.87
C SER A 2 -5.63 2.25 -6.23
N VAL A 3 -5.85 2.28 -4.92
CA VAL A 3 -6.72 1.31 -4.23
C VAL A 3 -8.16 1.79 -4.31
N ARG A 4 -9.08 0.92 -4.75
CA ARG A 4 -10.51 1.22 -4.89
C ARG A 4 -11.29 0.71 -3.69
N GLU A 5 -11.07 -0.54 -3.32
CA GLU A 5 -11.81 -1.21 -2.24
C GLU A 5 -10.86 -2.11 -1.46
N CYS A 6 -11.11 -2.27 -0.18
CA CYS A 6 -10.43 -3.27 0.65
C CYS A 6 -11.41 -3.83 1.68
N GLN A 7 -11.27 -5.11 1.98
CA GLN A 7 -12.03 -5.80 3.00
C GLN A 7 -11.16 -6.79 3.77
N VAL A 8 -11.60 -7.14 4.97
CA VAL A 8 -10.96 -8.13 5.84
C VAL A 8 -11.96 -9.22 6.17
N GLU A 9 -11.57 -10.47 5.97
CA GLU A 9 -12.42 -11.64 6.28
C GLU A 9 -11.64 -12.63 7.17
N PRO A 10 -12.32 -13.36 8.07
CA PRO A 10 -11.66 -14.42 8.83
C PRO A 10 -11.36 -15.62 7.94
N ILE A 11 -10.33 -16.37 8.31
CA ILE A 11 -10.01 -17.67 7.72
C ILE A 11 -10.45 -18.76 8.68
N ASP A 12 -11.24 -19.71 8.18
CA ASP A 12 -11.76 -20.87 8.92
C ASP A 12 -12.55 -20.50 10.17
N SER A 13 -13.36 -19.44 10.10
CA SER A 13 -14.23 -19.05 11.21
C SER A 13 -15.24 -20.15 11.55
N LYS A 14 -15.38 -20.39 12.87
CA LYS A 14 -16.33 -21.32 13.46
C LYS A 14 -17.78 -20.86 13.31
N TYR A 15 -18.03 -19.56 13.21
CA TYR A 15 -19.37 -19.00 13.21
C TYR A 15 -19.70 -18.34 11.87
N GLU A 16 -20.90 -18.59 11.35
CA GLU A 16 -21.32 -18.05 10.05
C GLU A 16 -21.40 -16.52 10.03
N TRP A 17 -21.90 -15.91 11.12
CA TRP A 17 -22.01 -14.46 11.26
C TRP A 17 -20.66 -13.74 11.21
N GLU A 18 -19.57 -14.42 11.51
CA GLU A 18 -18.24 -13.82 11.50
C GLU A 18 -17.63 -13.82 10.09
N ARG A 19 -18.17 -14.63 9.17
CA ARG A 19 -17.68 -14.77 7.79
C ARG A 19 -18.00 -13.56 6.91
N GLU A 20 -18.86 -12.65 7.37
CA GLU A 20 -19.17 -11.43 6.63
C GLU A 20 -17.92 -10.55 6.53
N PRO A 21 -17.42 -10.23 5.31
CA PRO A 21 -16.22 -9.43 5.16
C PRO A 21 -16.45 -8.00 5.68
N LEU A 22 -15.55 -7.53 6.53
CA LEU A 22 -15.56 -6.14 6.99
C LEU A 22 -14.96 -5.22 5.91
N PRO A 23 -15.74 -4.32 5.28
CA PRO A 23 -15.19 -3.33 4.37
C PRO A 23 -14.39 -2.29 5.16
N ILE A 24 -13.12 -2.11 4.78
CA ILE A 24 -12.24 -1.10 5.40
C ILE A 24 -11.98 0.08 4.45
N ILE A 25 -11.98 -0.15 3.14
CA ILE A 25 -11.88 0.91 2.12
C ILE A 25 -13.01 0.76 1.10
N ARG A 26 -13.68 1.85 0.76
CA ARG A 26 -14.64 1.95 -0.35
C ARG A 26 -14.39 3.23 -1.15
N GLU A 27 -14.39 3.10 -2.47
CA GLU A 27 -14.10 4.18 -3.42
C GLU A 27 -12.76 4.91 -3.17
N GLY A 28 -11.80 4.25 -2.52
CA GLY A 28 -10.52 4.82 -2.13
C GLY A 28 -10.54 5.61 -0.81
N CYS A 29 -11.65 5.57 -0.05
CA CYS A 29 -11.76 6.19 1.26
C CYS A 29 -12.05 5.18 2.37
N GLN A 30 -11.83 5.61 3.61
CA GLN A 30 -12.15 4.86 4.81
C GLN A 30 -13.64 4.48 4.85
N ALA A 31 -13.93 3.24 5.23
CA ALA A 31 -15.30 2.70 5.20
C ALA A 31 -15.68 1.85 6.44
N ASP A 32 -14.74 1.60 7.36
CA ASP A 32 -14.97 0.79 8.56
C ASP A 32 -15.79 1.51 9.64
N LEU A 33 -16.09 2.81 9.46
CA LEU A 33 -16.88 3.67 10.36
C LEU A 33 -16.30 3.88 11.77
N VAL A 34 -15.26 3.14 12.17
CA VAL A 34 -14.65 3.20 13.50
C VAL A 34 -13.25 3.83 13.50
N GLY A 35 -12.67 4.07 12.32
CA GLY A 35 -11.38 4.73 12.15
C GLY A 35 -10.17 3.79 12.22
N LEU A 36 -10.36 2.48 12.01
CA LEU A 36 -9.28 1.48 12.03
C LEU A 36 -8.31 1.62 10.85
N VAL A 37 -8.72 2.28 9.76
CA VAL A 37 -7.89 2.40 8.55
C VAL A 37 -7.73 3.85 8.11
N CYS A 38 -6.53 4.15 7.63
CA CYS A 38 -6.25 5.43 6.97
C CYS A 38 -6.49 5.35 5.46
N PRO A 39 -6.94 6.46 4.83
CA PRO A 39 -7.05 6.53 3.38
C PRO A 39 -5.74 6.12 2.69
N PRO A 40 -5.82 5.46 1.51
CA PRO A 40 -4.64 5.01 0.78
C PRO A 40 -3.75 6.19 0.42
N LYS A 41 -2.45 6.04 0.68
CA LYS A 41 -1.44 7.07 0.38
C LYS A 41 -0.47 6.59 -0.67
N GLN A 42 -0.10 7.49 -1.58
CA GLN A 42 1.01 7.21 -2.49
C GLN A 42 2.32 7.19 -1.71
N SER A 43 3.16 6.21 -2.05
CA SER A 43 4.53 6.07 -1.58
C SER A 43 5.45 5.84 -2.78
N GLU A 44 6.76 5.88 -2.55
CA GLU A 44 7.78 5.60 -3.57
C GLU A 44 7.66 4.18 -4.18
N PHE A 45 7.07 3.23 -3.45
CA PHE A 45 6.93 1.84 -3.86
C PHE A 45 5.49 1.46 -4.30
N GLY A 46 4.57 2.41 -4.34
CA GLY A 46 3.17 2.17 -4.74
C GLY A 46 2.17 2.83 -3.82
N VAL A 47 1.08 2.12 -3.48
CA VAL A 47 0.05 2.63 -2.57
C VAL A 47 0.14 1.92 -1.24
N LYS A 48 0.26 2.71 -0.15
CA LYS A 48 0.28 2.22 1.22
C LYS A 48 -1.09 2.45 1.86
N VAL A 49 -1.62 1.40 2.47
CA VAL A 49 -2.80 1.45 3.36
C VAL A 49 -2.32 1.08 4.76
N THR A 50 -2.67 1.89 5.75
CA THR A 50 -2.33 1.63 7.16
C THR A 50 -3.62 1.24 7.87
N VAL A 51 -3.63 0.08 8.52
CA VAL A 51 -4.78 -0.47 9.25
C VAL A 51 -4.31 -0.86 10.64
N GLU A 52 -5.11 -0.55 11.66
CA GLU A 52 -4.94 -1.08 13.01
C GLU A 52 -5.26 -2.58 13.02
N SER A 53 -4.37 -3.38 13.58
CA SER A 53 -4.53 -4.83 13.60
C SER A 53 -5.64 -5.23 14.55
N PHE A 54 -6.57 -6.05 14.08
CA PHE A 54 -7.61 -6.68 14.90
C PHE A 54 -7.76 -8.15 14.55
N ARG A 55 -8.25 -8.95 15.50
CA ARG A 55 -8.56 -10.37 15.31
C ARG A 55 -10.06 -10.61 15.42
N TYR A 56 -10.49 -11.67 14.76
CA TYR A 56 -11.82 -12.23 14.95
C TYR A 56 -11.87 -13.04 16.26
N GLN A 57 -13.07 -13.27 16.77
CA GLN A 57 -13.28 -14.00 18.02
C GLN A 57 -12.85 -15.46 17.86
N SER A 58 -13.26 -16.11 16.77
CA SER A 58 -13.02 -17.55 16.59
C SER A 58 -11.69 -17.90 15.92
N THR A 59 -11.03 -16.95 15.25
CA THR A 59 -9.79 -17.20 14.50
C THR A 59 -8.84 -16.00 14.52
N PRO A 60 -7.53 -16.24 14.71
CA PRO A 60 -6.48 -15.22 14.55
C PRO A 60 -6.04 -15.05 13.09
N HIS A 61 -6.49 -15.94 12.19
CA HIS A 61 -6.12 -15.91 10.78
C HIS A 61 -7.08 -15.01 10.01
N VAL A 62 -6.54 -14.01 9.32
CA VAL A 62 -7.33 -13.03 8.58
C VAL A 62 -6.80 -12.88 7.16
N GLN A 63 -7.70 -12.65 6.21
CA GLN A 63 -7.36 -12.36 4.82
C GLN A 63 -7.77 -10.93 4.48
N TYR A 64 -6.80 -10.13 4.10
CA TYR A 64 -7.00 -8.84 3.48
C TYR A 64 -7.16 -9.04 1.98
N SER A 65 -8.21 -8.45 1.41
CA SER A 65 -8.46 -8.45 -0.04
C SER A 65 -8.67 -7.01 -0.49
N CYS A 66 -7.89 -6.53 -1.46
CA CYS A 66 -8.00 -5.18 -2.00
C CYS A 66 -8.14 -5.18 -3.51
N LEU A 67 -9.07 -4.38 -4.03
CA LEU A 67 -9.21 -4.05 -5.44
C LEU A 67 -8.29 -2.88 -5.78
N VAL A 68 -7.28 -3.14 -6.62
CA VAL A 68 -6.26 -2.17 -7.03
C VAL A 68 -6.42 -1.89 -8.52
N ARG A 69 -6.51 -0.61 -8.87
CA ARG A 69 -6.52 -0.15 -10.26
C ARG A 69 -5.13 0.28 -10.69
N ILE A 70 -4.67 -0.23 -11.82
CA ILE A 70 -3.42 0.18 -12.47
C ILE A 70 -3.78 0.96 -13.73
N CYS A 71 -3.29 2.21 -13.81
CA CYS A 71 -3.53 3.12 -14.92
C CYS A 71 -2.17 3.43 -15.58
N PRO A 72 -1.75 2.65 -16.59
CA PRO A 72 -0.42 2.79 -17.18
C PRO A 72 -0.32 3.96 -18.16
N PHE A 73 -1.42 4.35 -18.81
CA PHE A 73 -1.43 5.38 -19.86
C PHE A 73 -2.00 6.73 -19.42
N ALA A 74 -2.48 6.84 -18.18
CA ALA A 74 -3.06 8.06 -17.62
C ALA A 74 -2.95 8.01 -16.09
N PRO A 75 -2.95 9.17 -15.39
CA PRO A 75 -3.05 9.18 -13.94
C PRO A 75 -4.34 8.50 -13.48
N CYS A 76 -4.25 7.69 -12.42
CA CYS A 76 -5.44 7.11 -11.82
C CYS A 76 -6.31 8.21 -11.17
N PRO A 77 -7.65 8.03 -11.12
CA PRO A 77 -8.54 8.96 -10.44
C PRO A 77 -8.11 9.21 -9.00
N THR A 78 -8.04 10.48 -8.61
CA THR A 78 -7.78 10.89 -7.24
C THR A 78 -9.10 10.98 -6.49
N THR A 79 -9.17 10.39 -5.29
CA THR A 79 -10.34 10.51 -4.40
C THR A 79 -10.02 11.50 -3.29
N SER A 80 -10.95 12.39 -2.97
CA SER A 80 -10.89 13.24 -1.78
C SER A 80 -11.69 12.57 -0.67
N CYS A 81 -11.04 12.29 0.46
CA CYS A 81 -11.67 11.62 1.60
C CYS A 81 -11.87 12.58 2.77
N PRO A 82 -12.92 12.37 3.59
CA PRO A 82 -13.01 12.99 4.89
C PRO A 82 -11.77 12.71 5.75
N PRO A 83 -11.39 13.62 6.65
CA PRO A 83 -10.32 13.34 7.59
C PRO A 83 -10.74 12.22 8.54
N VAL A 84 -9.82 11.29 8.80
CA VAL A 84 -9.97 10.23 9.79
C VAL A 84 -9.05 10.56 10.97
N ASP A 85 -9.57 10.47 12.18
CA ASP A 85 -8.78 10.73 13.39
C ASP A 85 -7.64 9.71 13.54
N GLY A 86 -6.50 10.13 14.11
CA GLY A 86 -5.32 9.28 14.22
C GLY A 86 -4.53 9.08 12.92
N CYS A 87 -5.12 9.37 11.76
CA CYS A 87 -4.40 9.30 10.49
C CYS A 87 -3.48 10.50 10.28
N PRO A 88 -2.24 10.28 9.80
CA PRO A 88 -1.35 11.38 9.51
C PRO A 88 -2.02 12.26 8.46
N ARG A 89 -2.31 13.52 8.79
CA ARG A 89 -2.66 14.50 7.78
C ARG A 89 -1.42 14.72 6.93
N ASP A 90 -1.56 14.63 5.62
CA ASP A 90 -0.48 15.05 4.74
C ASP A 90 -0.20 16.53 5.04
N LYS A 91 0.85 16.80 5.81
CA LYS A 91 1.58 18.06 5.65
C LYS A 91 1.93 18.03 4.18
N ARG A 92 1.36 18.91 3.37
CA ARG A 92 1.68 19.01 1.94
C ARG A 92 3.20 19.03 1.80
N VAL A 93 3.84 17.90 1.51
CA VAL A 93 5.22 17.90 1.05
C VAL A 93 5.15 18.12 -0.45
N ALA A 94 4.64 19.28 -0.82
CA ALA A 94 5.05 19.93 -2.05
C ALA A 94 6.33 20.70 -1.71
N ARG A 95 7.42 19.95 -1.51
CA ARG A 95 8.76 20.45 -1.82
C ARG A 95 9.35 19.45 -2.79
N GLY A 96 8.84 19.48 -4.04
CA GLY A 96 9.69 19.11 -5.15
C GLY A 96 10.88 20.06 -5.07
N LEU A 97 12.08 19.52 -4.91
CA LEU A 97 13.29 20.33 -4.98
C LEU A 97 13.29 21.01 -6.36
N SER A 98 13.41 22.33 -6.37
CA SER A 98 13.61 23.06 -7.62
C SER A 98 14.93 22.59 -8.26
N LEU A 99 15.03 22.66 -9.59
CA LEU A 99 16.27 22.36 -10.32
C LEU A 99 17.48 23.09 -9.72
N GLU A 100 17.27 24.28 -9.17
CA GLU A 100 18.29 25.11 -8.51
C GLU A 100 18.71 24.59 -7.11
N GLU A 101 17.80 23.97 -6.36
CA GLU A 101 18.11 23.32 -5.08
C GLU A 101 18.85 22.00 -5.30
N ILE A 102 18.49 21.24 -6.35
CA ILE A 102 19.22 20.04 -6.77
C ILE A 102 20.64 20.42 -7.20
N ARG A 103 20.78 21.50 -7.98
CA ARG A 103 22.07 22.01 -8.44
C ARG A 103 22.97 22.45 -7.28
N ARG A 104 22.42 23.23 -6.33
CA ARG A 104 23.15 23.62 -5.11
C ARG A 104 23.54 22.45 -4.22
N ALA A 105 22.69 21.43 -4.10
CA ALA A 105 23.00 20.24 -3.33
C ALA A 105 24.13 19.41 -3.96
N LEU A 106 24.16 19.31 -5.30
CA LEU A 106 25.22 18.61 -6.04
C LEU A 106 26.54 19.40 -6.06
N GLU A 107 26.49 20.73 -6.06
CA GLU A 107 27.67 21.58 -5.93
C GLU A 107 28.27 21.54 -4.51
N ALA A 108 27.42 21.38 -3.49
CA ALA A 108 27.83 21.29 -2.09
C ALA A 108 28.46 19.92 -1.73
N ASP A 109 28.10 18.84 -2.42
CA ASP A 109 28.72 17.52 -2.24
C ASP A 109 28.92 16.78 -3.58
N PRO A 110 30.12 16.88 -4.20
CA PRO A 110 30.41 16.22 -5.47
C PRO A 110 30.47 14.68 -5.37
N LYS A 111 30.46 14.09 -4.17
CA LYS A 111 30.36 12.63 -3.98
C LYS A 111 28.92 12.11 -4.05
N LEU A 112 27.93 13.00 -3.96
CA LEU A 112 26.52 12.64 -4.11
C LEU A 112 26.19 12.27 -5.57
N ALA A 113 26.84 12.94 -6.53
CA ALA A 113 26.67 12.69 -7.97
C ALA A 113 27.15 11.28 -8.38
N SER A 114 28.20 10.76 -7.74
CA SER A 114 28.72 9.42 -8.02
C SER A 114 27.90 8.30 -7.36
N GLN A 115 27.18 8.60 -6.27
CA GLN A 115 26.30 7.64 -5.59
C GLN A 115 24.96 7.43 -6.29
N ILE A 116 24.48 8.40 -7.07
CA ILE A 116 23.20 8.31 -7.79
C ILE A 116 23.34 7.49 -9.09
N GLY A 117 24.56 7.14 -9.52
CA GLY A 117 24.78 6.09 -10.52
C GLY A 117 24.02 6.27 -11.83
N ILE A 118 23.85 7.51 -12.33
CA ILE A 118 23.26 7.77 -13.64
C ILE A 118 24.38 7.98 -14.65
N PRO A 119 24.81 6.94 -15.39
CA PRO A 119 25.68 7.15 -16.52
C PRO A 119 24.92 7.89 -17.66
N PRO A 120 25.61 8.78 -18.40
CA PRO A 120 25.00 9.60 -19.45
C PRO A 120 24.42 8.81 -20.64
N HIS A 121 24.59 7.49 -20.70
CA HIS A 121 24.06 6.61 -21.76
C HIS A 121 22.72 5.92 -21.42
N MET A 122 22.20 6.06 -20.20
CA MET A 122 20.88 5.50 -19.82
C MET A 122 19.69 6.25 -20.45
N LEU A 123 19.91 7.43 -21.04
CA LEU A 123 18.89 8.15 -21.82
C LEU A 123 18.78 7.66 -23.27
N ALA A 124 19.56 6.67 -23.69
CA ALA A 124 19.70 6.29 -25.10
C ALA A 124 19.17 4.88 -25.48
N ASN A 125 18.64 4.08 -24.56
CA ASN A 125 18.18 2.71 -24.90
C ASN A 125 16.65 2.57 -24.89
N ARG A 126 16.09 2.38 -26.08
CA ARG A 126 14.71 1.95 -26.35
C ARG A 126 14.49 0.47 -26.02
N PRO A 127 13.49 0.10 -25.23
CA PRO A 127 12.81 -1.19 -25.34
C PRO A 127 11.42 -0.96 -25.94
N GLY A 128 11.36 -0.78 -27.26
CA GLY A 128 10.20 -0.20 -27.94
C GLY A 128 9.02 -1.11 -28.24
N HIS A 129 9.05 -2.42 -27.94
CA HIS A 129 7.95 -3.31 -28.34
C HIS A 129 7.40 -4.26 -27.27
N ASN A 130 8.01 -4.37 -26.09
CA ASN A 130 7.56 -5.34 -25.07
C ASN A 130 6.95 -4.68 -23.82
N VAL A 131 7.33 -3.44 -23.52
CA VAL A 131 6.88 -2.73 -22.31
C VAL A 131 5.43 -2.28 -22.44
N GLU A 132 5.02 -1.79 -23.61
CA GLU A 132 3.62 -1.38 -23.85
C GLU A 132 2.66 -2.57 -23.72
N HIS A 133 3.00 -3.73 -24.28
CA HIS A 133 2.20 -4.96 -24.13
C HIS A 133 2.11 -5.44 -22.69
N GLN A 134 3.20 -5.38 -21.92
CA GLN A 134 3.17 -5.67 -20.48
C GLN A 134 2.30 -4.67 -19.71
N LEU A 135 2.41 -3.38 -20.02
CA LEU A 135 1.61 -2.34 -19.38
C LEU A 135 0.12 -2.48 -19.71
N LEU A 136 -0.23 -2.83 -20.96
CA LEU A 136 -1.59 -3.16 -21.37
C LEU A 136 -2.15 -4.34 -20.57
N ALA A 137 -1.37 -5.40 -20.38
CA ALA A 137 -1.79 -6.58 -19.60
C ALA A 137 -1.97 -6.27 -18.10
N LEU A 138 -1.20 -5.31 -17.57
CA LEU A 138 -1.31 -4.86 -16.19
C LEU A 138 -2.39 -3.80 -15.99
N GLY A 139 -2.90 -3.17 -17.05
CA GLY A 139 -3.93 -2.14 -16.94
C GLY A 139 -5.26 -2.71 -16.42
N GLY A 140 -5.99 -1.89 -15.64
CA GLY A 140 -7.30 -2.26 -15.12
C GLY A 140 -7.29 -2.64 -13.64
N ASP A 141 -8.32 -3.37 -13.23
CA ASP A 141 -8.61 -3.71 -11.83
C ASP A 141 -8.11 -5.11 -11.48
N HIS A 142 -7.38 -5.21 -10.37
CA HIS A 142 -6.74 -6.42 -9.88
C HIS A 142 -7.09 -6.63 -8.41
N THR A 143 -7.44 -7.86 -8.03
CA THR A 143 -7.63 -8.19 -6.62
C THR A 143 -6.34 -8.75 -6.05
N VAL A 144 -5.79 -8.07 -5.04
CA VAL A 144 -4.61 -8.53 -4.29
C VAL A 144 -5.08 -9.05 -2.95
N LYS A 145 -4.58 -10.23 -2.56
CA LYS A 145 -4.92 -10.88 -1.30
C LYS A 145 -3.70 -11.11 -0.44
N ARG A 146 -3.82 -10.88 0.87
CA ARG A 146 -2.76 -11.15 1.86
C ARG A 146 -3.36 -11.80 3.10
N ARG A 147 -2.85 -12.99 3.43
CA ARG A 147 -3.17 -13.68 4.68
C ARG A 147 -2.22 -13.22 5.78
N LEU A 148 -2.76 -12.94 6.95
CA LEU A 148 -2.02 -12.54 8.14
C LEU A 148 -2.51 -13.34 9.34
N VAL A 149 -1.62 -13.43 10.32
CA VAL A 149 -1.91 -14.00 11.64
C VAL A 149 -1.81 -12.87 12.66
N VAL A 150 -2.89 -12.62 13.38
CA VAL A 150 -2.97 -11.55 14.38
C VAL A 150 -2.84 -12.14 15.77
N VAL A 151 -1.81 -11.69 16.50
CA VAL A 151 -1.48 -12.14 17.85
C VAL A 151 -1.63 -10.99 18.85
N ASN A 152 -1.98 -11.32 20.09
CA ASN A 152 -2.31 -10.32 21.12
C ASN A 152 -1.08 -9.87 21.93
N SER A 153 0.04 -10.58 21.85
CA SER A 153 1.25 -10.25 22.60
C SER A 153 2.52 -10.66 21.86
N GLU A 154 3.65 -10.06 22.25
CA GLU A 154 4.96 -10.43 21.74
C GLU A 154 5.32 -11.89 22.09
N ASP A 155 4.88 -12.38 23.24
CA ASP A 155 5.10 -13.78 23.62
C ASP A 155 4.34 -14.75 22.70
N GLN A 156 3.10 -14.43 22.33
CA GLN A 156 2.36 -15.20 21.33
C GLN A 156 3.04 -15.14 19.97
N LEU A 157 3.57 -13.97 19.55
CA LEU A 157 4.34 -13.85 18.32
C LEU A 157 5.59 -14.74 18.36
N ARG A 158 6.36 -14.67 19.44
CA ARG A 158 7.58 -15.48 19.64
C ARG A 158 7.26 -16.97 19.69
N TYR A 159 6.09 -17.35 20.22
CA TYR A 159 5.63 -18.73 20.19
C TYR A 159 5.29 -19.15 18.76
N TYR A 160 4.45 -18.38 18.05
CA TYR A 160 4.06 -18.66 16.67
C TYR A 160 5.25 -18.77 15.72
N VAL A 161 6.23 -17.86 15.82
CA VAL A 161 7.46 -17.93 15.02
C VAL A 161 8.25 -19.22 15.28
N ARG A 162 8.18 -19.77 16.49
CA ARG A 162 8.88 -21.01 16.87
C ARG A 162 8.11 -22.28 16.50
N THR A 163 6.79 -22.29 16.63
CA THR A 163 5.97 -23.52 16.52
C THR A 163 5.13 -23.59 15.26
N GLY A 164 4.83 -22.45 14.63
CA GLY A 164 3.82 -22.33 13.57
C GLY A 164 2.39 -22.30 14.09
N ASP A 165 2.18 -22.36 15.41
CA ASP A 165 0.87 -22.44 16.07
C ASP A 165 0.62 -21.25 17.02
N ILE A 166 -0.65 -21.00 17.34
CA ILE A 166 -1.07 -19.94 18.26
C ILE A 166 -1.81 -20.60 19.43
N PRO A 167 -1.37 -20.36 20.68
CA PRO A 167 -1.97 -20.98 21.86
C PRO A 167 -3.36 -20.42 22.19
#